data_AF-A0A9X5X9M7-F1
#
_entry.id   AF-A0A9X5X9M7-F1
#
_cell.length_a   1.000
_cell.length_b   1.000
_cell.length_c   1.000
_cell.angle_alpha   90.00
_cell.angle_beta   90.00
_cell.angle_gamma   90.00
#
_symmetry.space_group_name_H-M   'P 1'
#
loop_
_entity.id
_entity.type
_entity.pdbx_description
1 polymer ?
#
loop_
_entity_poly.entity_id
_entity_poly.type
_entity_poly.pdbx_seq_one_letter_code
_entity_poly.pdbx_strand_id
1 'polypeptide(L)'
;MTDAAPTAARRPGEQALAALGLGAPALSPADASPHTFPGGGRWRTEVPSVEGPEALAVVLKESSRLDVPIHRISQGSGVWMLTDAEITEMVEATGERDIELCLFTGPRGTWDIGGSVRSD
;
A
#
# COMPACT_ATOMS: atom_id res chain seq x y z
N MET A 1 15.12 34.20 3.80
CA MET A 1 14.08 33.16 3.94
C MET A 1 13.49 32.98 2.56
N THR A 2 14.05 32.05 1.78
CA THR A 2 13.68 31.85 0.38
C THR A 2 12.49 30.92 0.36
N ASP A 3 11.35 31.45 -0.07
CA ASP A 3 10.12 30.71 -0.31
C ASP A 3 10.38 29.68 -1.42
N ALA A 4 10.49 28.40 -1.03
CA ALA A 4 10.65 27.32 -1.99
C ALA A 4 9.29 27.12 -2.66
N ALA A 5 9.18 27.56 -3.91
CA ALA A 5 8.00 27.33 -4.73
C ALA A 5 7.62 25.84 -4.67
N PRO A 6 6.34 25.49 -4.44
CA PRO A 6 5.94 24.11 -4.27
C PRO A 6 6.28 23.33 -5.54
N THR A 7 7.14 22.32 -5.39
CA THR A 7 7.49 21.40 -6.47
C THR A 7 6.20 20.83 -7.04
N ALA A 8 5.93 21.07 -8.34
CA ALA A 8 4.71 20.60 -8.99
C ALA A 8 4.54 19.10 -8.71
N ALA A 9 3.38 18.72 -8.18
CA ALA A 9 3.11 17.36 -7.75
C ALA A 9 3.23 16.41 -8.95
N ARG A 10 4.36 15.68 -9.04
CA ARG A 10 4.62 14.72 -10.12
C ARG A 10 3.63 13.57 -9.98
N ARG A 11 2.77 13.37 -10.99
CA ARG A 11 1.84 12.25 -11.00
C ARG A 11 2.56 10.97 -11.44
N PRO A 12 2.39 9.85 -10.72
CA PRO A 12 2.88 8.56 -11.19
C PRO A 12 2.35 8.26 -12.60
N GLY A 13 3.24 7.88 -13.52
CA GLY A 13 2.86 7.49 -14.88
C GLY A 13 2.51 8.62 -15.86
N GLU A 14 2.51 9.89 -15.45
CA GLU A 14 2.13 11.03 -16.33
C GLU A 14 2.91 11.07 -17.65
N GLN A 15 4.24 10.92 -17.58
CA GLN A 15 5.10 10.91 -18.77
C GLN A 15 4.79 9.73 -19.70
N ALA A 16 4.50 8.55 -19.14
CA ALA A 16 4.17 7.37 -19.93
C ALA A 16 2.80 7.50 -20.60
N LEU A 17 1.80 8.01 -19.88
CA LEU A 17 0.46 8.25 -20.41
C LEU A 17 0.46 9.35 -21.48
N ALA A 18 1.20 10.44 -21.26
CA ALA A 18 1.34 11.51 -22.23
C ALA A 18 1.96 11.02 -23.55
N ALA A 19 2.98 10.16 -23.48
CA ALA A 19 3.58 9.54 -24.66
C ALA A 19 2.59 8.68 -25.47
N LEU A 20 1.53 8.17 -24.83
CA LEU A 20 0.45 7.41 -25.46
C LEU A 20 -0.73 8.29 -25.92
N GLY A 21 -0.65 9.62 -25.76
CA GLY A 21 -1.75 10.54 -26.03
C GLY A 21 -2.87 10.48 -24.99
N LEU A 22 -2.64 9.82 -23.85
CA LEU A 22 -3.58 9.64 -22.73
C LEU A 22 -3.25 10.58 -21.56
N GLY A 23 -2.72 11.77 -21.87
CA GLY A 23 -2.36 12.77 -20.86
C GLY A 23 -3.55 13.10 -19.96
N ALA A 24 -3.29 13.23 -18.66
CA ALA A 24 -4.34 13.57 -17.71
C ALA A 24 -4.83 15.02 -17.95
N PRO A 25 -6.12 15.33 -17.67
CA PRO A 25 -6.62 16.69 -17.72
C PRO A 25 -5.88 17.60 -16.73
N ALA A 26 -5.96 18.91 -16.99
CA ALA A 26 -5.39 19.94 -16.13
C ALA A 26 -5.91 19.81 -14.69
N LEU A 27 -5.04 20.12 -13.72
CA LEU A 27 -5.39 20.05 -12.30
C LEU A 27 -6.48 21.07 -11.96
N SER A 28 -7.58 20.60 -11.39
CA SER A 28 -8.56 21.46 -10.74
C SER A 28 -8.51 21.26 -9.22
N PRO A 29 -8.35 22.32 -8.41
CA PRO A 29 -8.48 22.23 -6.95
C PRO A 29 -9.84 21.65 -6.51
N ALA A 30 -10.88 21.77 -7.33
CA ALA A 30 -12.21 21.22 -7.04
C ALA A 30 -12.26 19.68 -7.10
N ASP A 31 -11.30 19.03 -7.75
CA ASP A 31 -11.24 17.56 -7.86
C ASP A 31 -10.59 16.93 -6.62
N ALA A 32 -9.98 17.74 -5.74
CA ALA A 32 -9.32 17.24 -4.55
C ALA A 32 -10.34 16.88 -3.46
N SER A 33 -10.20 15.69 -2.86
CA SER A 33 -10.97 15.33 -1.67
C SER A 33 -10.75 16.36 -0.55
N PRO A 34 -11.81 16.78 0.16
CA PRO A 34 -11.69 17.62 1.35
C PRO A 34 -11.22 16.83 2.58
N HIS A 35 -11.16 15.50 2.49
CA HIS A 35 -10.79 14.62 3.60
C HIS A 35 -9.30 14.29 3.60
N THR A 36 -8.78 14.01 4.80
CA THR A 36 -7.41 13.54 5.03
C THR A 36 -7.43 12.36 5.99
N PHE A 37 -6.41 11.52 5.91
CA PHE A 37 -6.18 10.45 6.87
C PHE A 37 -5.63 11.02 8.19
N PRO A 38 -5.71 10.27 9.30
CA PRO A 38 -4.95 10.58 10.50
C PRO A 38 -3.47 10.83 10.15
N GLY A 39 -2.87 11.92 10.64
CA GLY A 39 -1.53 12.37 10.22
C GLY A 39 -1.51 13.33 9.02
N GLY A 40 -2.67 13.73 8.49
CA GLY A 40 -2.80 14.80 7.49
C GLY A 40 -2.50 14.40 6.04
N GLY A 41 -2.15 13.13 5.81
CA GLY A 41 -1.93 12.59 4.47
C GLY A 41 -3.21 12.58 3.63
N ARG A 42 -3.09 12.92 2.35
CA ARG A 42 -4.20 12.81 1.37
C ARG A 42 -4.32 11.42 0.76
N TRP A 43 -3.30 10.58 0.94
CA TRP A 43 -3.25 9.20 0.48
C TRP A 43 -2.44 8.37 1.47
N ARG A 44 -2.56 7.05 1.36
CA ARG A 44 -1.79 6.04 2.08
C ARG A 44 -1.25 5.04 1.05
N THR A 45 -0.11 4.44 1.34
CA THR A 45 0.49 3.39 0.51
C THR A 45 0.30 2.05 1.20
N GLU A 46 -0.22 1.12 0.43
CA GLU A 46 -0.27 -0.29 0.79
C GLU A 46 0.64 -1.10 -0.14
N VAL A 47 1.34 -2.07 0.44
CA VAL A 47 1.99 -3.14 -0.33
C VAL A 47 1.22 -4.43 -0.05
N PRO A 48 0.41 -4.92 -1.00
CA PRO A 48 -0.34 -6.16 -0.83
C PRO A 48 0.50 -7.40 -1.16
N SER A 49 0.05 -8.54 -0.65
CA SER A 49 0.65 -9.86 -0.84
C SER A 49 2.10 -9.96 -0.37
N VAL A 50 2.39 -9.40 0.81
CA VAL A 50 3.63 -9.67 1.54
C VAL A 50 3.44 -10.96 2.33
N GLU A 51 3.88 -12.07 1.75
CA GLU A 51 3.47 -13.42 2.18
C GLU A 51 4.17 -13.97 3.43
N GLY A 52 5.17 -13.27 3.98
CA GLY A 52 5.88 -13.71 5.19
C GLY A 52 7.01 -12.75 5.60
N PRO A 53 7.80 -13.09 6.63
CA PRO A 53 8.80 -12.20 7.21
C PRO A 53 9.92 -11.80 6.24
N GLU A 54 10.39 -12.73 5.40
CA GLU A 54 11.44 -12.43 4.42
C GLU A 54 10.98 -11.37 3.41
N ALA A 55 9.77 -11.53 2.86
CA ALA A 55 9.19 -10.56 1.94
C ALA A 55 8.97 -9.20 2.63
N LEU A 56 8.51 -9.21 3.89
CA LEU A 56 8.36 -8.00 4.69
C LEU A 56 9.70 -7.27 4.87
N ALA A 57 10.75 -7.99 5.24
CA ALA A 57 12.08 -7.41 5.42
C ALA A 57 12.60 -6.74 4.14
N VAL A 58 12.38 -7.37 2.97
CA VAL A 58 12.72 -6.80 1.67
C VAL A 58 11.92 -5.53 1.41
N VAL A 59 10.60 -5.55 1.63
CA VAL A 59 9.74 -4.37 1.42
C VAL A 59 10.16 -3.20 2.32
N LEU A 60 10.42 -3.46 3.61
CA LEU A 60 10.84 -2.42 4.57
C LEU A 60 12.22 -1.85 4.22
N LYS A 61 13.14 -2.69 3.77
CA LYS A 61 14.47 -2.25 3.31
C LYS A 61 14.35 -1.36 2.09
N GLU A 62 13.58 -1.79 1.09
CA GLU A 62 13.44 -1.05 -0.16
C GLU A 62 12.64 0.25 0.01
N SER A 63 11.62 0.25 0.85
CA SER A 63 10.86 1.47 1.17
C SER A 63 11.75 2.51 1.86
N SER A 64 12.58 2.08 2.82
CA SER A 64 13.57 2.93 3.48
C SER A 64 14.61 3.46 2.48
N ARG A 65 15.09 2.61 1.56
CA ARG A 65 16.06 2.99 0.52
C ARG A 65 15.48 4.02 -0.46
N LEU A 66 14.21 3.91 -0.80
CA LEU A 66 13.52 4.77 -1.76
C LEU A 66 12.86 5.99 -1.12
N ASP A 67 12.89 6.11 0.21
CA ASP A 67 12.17 7.13 0.99
C ASP A 67 10.66 7.14 0.66
N VAL A 68 10.06 5.95 0.58
CA VAL A 68 8.63 5.77 0.31
C VAL A 68 7.91 5.37 1.60
N PRO A 69 6.94 6.17 2.07
CA PRO A 69 6.19 5.82 3.28
C PRO A 69 5.26 4.64 2.99
N ILE A 70 5.33 3.60 3.83
CA ILE A 70 4.37 2.50 3.85
C ILE A 70 3.46 2.69 5.05
N HIS A 71 2.18 2.47 4.85
CA HIS A 71 1.17 2.66 5.88
C HIS A 71 0.42 1.39 6.23
N ARG A 72 0.35 0.47 5.27
CA ARG A 72 -0.32 -0.81 5.41
C ARG A 72 0.41 -1.89 4.63
N ILE A 73 0.47 -3.07 5.21
CA ILE A 73 0.92 -4.29 4.56
C ILE A 73 -0.18 -5.33 4.72
N SER A 74 -0.51 -6.02 3.63
CA SER A 74 -1.47 -7.11 3.67
C SER A 74 -0.85 -8.42 3.18
N GLN A 75 -1.25 -9.52 3.82
CA GLN A 75 -0.88 -10.88 3.44
C GLN A 75 -2.11 -11.61 2.90
N GLY A 76 -2.02 -12.09 1.65
CA GLY A 76 -3.18 -12.51 0.88
C GLY A 76 -3.49 -14.01 0.95
N SER A 77 -2.47 -14.87 1.14
CA SER A 77 -2.66 -16.32 1.13
C SER A 77 -3.40 -16.85 2.36
N GLY A 78 -3.38 -16.10 3.46
CA GLY A 78 -4.02 -16.45 4.72
C GLY A 78 -3.01 -16.70 5.83
N VAL A 79 -3.34 -16.19 7.02
CA VAL A 79 -2.55 -16.26 8.25
C VAL A 79 -2.31 -17.69 8.71
N TRP A 80 -3.14 -18.64 8.30
CA TRP A 80 -2.97 -20.07 8.60
C TRP A 80 -1.77 -20.69 7.88
N MET A 81 -1.21 -20.03 6.87
CA MET A 81 0.02 -20.44 6.18
C MET A 81 1.29 -19.97 6.91
N LEU A 82 1.14 -19.17 7.96
CA LEU A 82 2.22 -18.66 8.80
C LEU A 82 2.23 -19.40 10.13
N THR A 83 3.42 -19.63 10.65
CA THR A 83 3.63 -20.04 12.03
C THR A 83 3.42 -18.86 12.99
N ASP A 84 3.14 -19.14 14.26
CA ASP A 84 3.04 -18.11 15.30
C ASP A 84 4.32 -17.26 15.41
N ALA A 85 5.48 -17.88 15.17
CA ALA A 85 6.76 -17.18 15.16
C ALA A 85 6.84 -16.16 14.00
N GLU A 86 6.44 -16.56 12.79
CA GLU A 86 6.41 -15.66 11.64
C GLU A 86 5.39 -14.53 11.82
N ILE A 87 4.22 -14.82 12.40
CA ILE A 87 3.21 -13.81 12.72
C ILE A 87 3.78 -12.81 13.74
N THR A 88 4.44 -13.29 14.78
CA THR A 88 5.05 -12.44 15.82
C THR A 88 6.12 -11.53 15.23
N GLU A 89 7.03 -12.09 14.42
CA GLU A 89 8.07 -11.32 13.73
C GLU A 89 7.48 -10.23 12.83
N MET A 90 6.44 -10.56 12.06
CA MET A 90 5.77 -9.57 11.21
C MET A 90 5.11 -8.46 12.02
N VAL A 91 4.39 -8.82 13.11
CA VAL A 91 3.72 -7.85 13.99
C VAL A 91 4.74 -6.91 14.65
N GLU A 92 5.84 -7.43 15.15
CA GLU A 92 6.91 -6.64 15.77
C GLU A 92 7.53 -5.69 14.74
N ALA A 93 7.93 -6.21 13.58
CA ALA A 93 8.59 -5.41 12.53
C ALA A 93 7.70 -4.28 11.98
N THR A 94 6.39 -4.52 11.81
CA THR A 94 5.45 -3.48 11.39
C THR A 94 5.11 -2.51 12.52
N GLY A 95 4.97 -3.00 13.75
CA GLY A 95 4.67 -2.20 14.94
C GLY A 95 5.75 -1.17 15.24
N GLU A 96 7.03 -1.54 15.11
CA GLU A 96 8.18 -0.62 15.24
C GLU A 96 8.12 0.59 14.30
N ARG A 97 7.37 0.48 13.19
CA ARG A 97 7.32 1.46 12.10
C ARG A 97 5.96 2.13 11.93
N ASP A 98 5.03 1.88 12.85
CA ASP A 98 3.64 2.38 12.76
C ASP A 98 2.95 1.97 11.44
N ILE A 99 3.20 0.73 11.02
CA ILE A 99 2.60 0.14 9.81
C ILE A 99 1.47 -0.80 10.24
N GLU A 100 0.28 -0.61 9.66
CA GLU A 100 -0.82 -1.55 9.84
C GLU A 100 -0.49 -2.89 9.17
N LEU A 101 -0.58 -3.99 9.92
CA LEU A 101 -0.48 -5.34 9.38
C LEU A 101 -1.87 -5.98 9.29
N CYS A 102 -2.27 -6.34 8.07
CA CYS A 102 -3.55 -7.00 7.80
C CYS A 102 -3.31 -8.44 7.32
N LEU A 103 -3.59 -9.41 8.19
CA LEU A 103 -3.44 -10.84 7.90
C LEU A 103 -4.80 -11.45 7.58
N PHE A 104 -4.94 -12.09 6.43
CA PHE A 104 -6.22 -12.65 6.01
C PHE A 104 -6.53 -13.93 6.77
N THR A 105 -7.78 -14.17 7.16
CA THR A 105 -8.10 -15.16 8.20
C THR A 105 -8.03 -16.63 7.82
N GLY A 106 -7.88 -17.02 6.56
CA GLY A 106 -7.87 -18.44 6.19
C GLY A 106 -7.10 -18.73 4.92
N PRO A 107 -6.70 -19.99 4.68
CA PRO A 107 -6.02 -20.38 3.46
C PRO A 107 -6.93 -20.05 2.30
N ARG A 108 -6.58 -19.04 1.52
CA ARG A 108 -7.26 -18.75 0.27
C ARG A 108 -6.62 -19.67 -0.75
N GLY A 109 -7.34 -20.72 -1.14
CA GLY A 109 -6.97 -21.47 -2.34
C GLY A 109 -6.79 -20.48 -3.48
N THR A 110 -5.79 -20.71 -4.35
CA THR A 110 -5.38 -19.77 -5.41
C THR A 110 -6.55 -19.33 -6.31
N TRP A 111 -7.64 -20.12 -6.35
CA TRP A 111 -8.88 -19.92 -7.10
C TRP A 111 -10.13 -20.52 -6.39
N ASP A 112 -10.30 -20.28 -5.08
CA ASP A 112 -11.51 -20.78 -4.41
C ASP A 112 -12.77 -20.01 -4.83
N ILE A 113 -13.93 -20.67 -4.74
CA ILE A 113 -15.20 -20.12 -5.19
C ILE A 113 -15.60 -18.94 -4.29
N GLY A 114 -15.47 -17.72 -4.81
CA GLY A 114 -15.78 -16.49 -4.07
C GLY A 114 -17.25 -16.42 -3.63
N GLY A 115 -17.54 -15.71 -2.53
CA GLY A 115 -18.89 -15.59 -1.97
C GLY A 115 -19.96 -15.00 -2.91
N SER A 116 -19.57 -14.53 -4.09
CA SER A 116 -20.45 -14.11 -5.19
C SER A 116 -21.18 -15.25 -5.91
N VAL A 117 -20.87 -16.53 -5.63
CA VAL A 117 -21.55 -17.67 -6.27
C VAL A 117 -22.87 -18.10 -5.63
N ARG A 118 -23.36 -17.35 -4.64
CA ARG A 118 -24.75 -17.51 -4.18
C ARG A 118 -25.66 -16.69 -5.09
N SER A 119 -26.37 -17.37 -5.98
CA SER A 119 -27.64 -16.87 -6.49
C SER A 119 -28.74 -17.40 -5.57
N ASP A 120 -29.60 -16.49 -5.10
CA ASP A 120 -30.93 -16.86 -4.62
C ASP A 120 -31.82 -17.34 -5.79
#